data_AF-A0A816Q593-F1
#
_entry.id   AF-A0A816Q593-F1
#
_cell.length_a   1.000
_cell.length_b   1.000
_cell.length_c   1.000
_cell.angle_alpha   90.00
_cell.angle_beta   90.00
_cell.angle_gamma   90.00
#
_symmetry.space_group_name_H-M   'P 1'
#
loop_
_entity.id
_entity.type
_entity.pdbx_description
1 polymer ?
#
loop_
_entity_poly.entity_id
_entity_poly.type
_entity_poly.pdbx_seq_one_letter_code
_entity_poly.pdbx_strand_id
1 'polypeptide(L)'
;MMKQAVVNEPLLPVENGNDTESIWASILCDAESSTKTAPTTKSLVVLGDHESGRTTLVAKLQGNDDPKRGADLEYHYIDIKDDDHREM
;
A
#
# COMPACT_ATOMS: atom_id res chain seq x y z
N MET A 1 -49.85 -51.57 13.00
CA MET A 1 -50.46 -50.26 13.35
C MET A 1 -49.87 -49.88 14.71
N MET A 2 -49.16 -48.79 14.95
CA MET A 2 -48.77 -47.61 14.17
C MET A 2 -47.34 -47.24 14.64
N LYS A 3 -46.52 -46.76 13.72
CA LYS A 3 -45.13 -46.36 13.99
C LYS A 3 -45.14 -45.08 14.82
N GLN A 4 -44.32 -45.01 15.87
CA GLN A 4 -44.05 -43.75 16.58
C GLN A 4 -43.33 -42.81 15.60
N ALA A 5 -44.01 -41.73 15.21
CA ALA A 5 -43.38 -40.66 14.46
C ALA A 5 -42.39 -39.96 15.39
N VAL A 6 -41.10 -40.09 15.08
CA VAL A 6 -40.07 -39.16 15.55
C VAL A 6 -40.42 -37.82 14.91
N VAL A 7 -40.95 -36.93 15.73
CA VAL A 7 -41.06 -35.51 15.38
C VAL A 7 -39.64 -34.98 15.25
N ASN A 8 -39.17 -34.86 14.00
CA ASN A 8 -37.97 -34.09 13.70
C ASN A 8 -38.34 -32.61 13.85
N GLU A 9 -38.00 -32.04 15.00
CA GLU A 9 -37.91 -30.59 15.19
C GLU A 9 -37.06 -30.00 14.04
N PRO A 10 -37.50 -28.90 13.37
CA PRO A 10 -36.66 -28.25 12.38
C PRO A 10 -35.42 -27.72 13.11
N LEU A 11 -34.26 -28.24 12.73
CA LEU A 11 -32.98 -27.67 13.14
C LEU A 11 -33.04 -26.18 12.80
N LEU A 12 -33.00 -25.33 13.84
CA LEU A 12 -32.80 -23.89 13.68
C LEU A 12 -31.65 -23.68 12.70
N PRO A 13 -31.73 -22.68 11.79
CA PRO A 13 -30.60 -22.37 10.94
C PRO A 13 -29.41 -22.19 11.87
N VAL A 14 -28.39 -23.01 11.66
CA VAL A 14 -27.15 -22.86 12.39
C VAL A 14 -26.60 -21.51 11.93
N GLU A 15 -26.86 -20.47 12.70
CA GLU A 15 -26.19 -19.17 12.57
C GLU A 15 -24.75 -19.37 13.06
N ASN A 16 -24.02 -20.25 12.37
CA ASN A 16 -22.61 -20.44 12.58
C ASN A 16 -21.89 -19.33 11.79
N GLY A 17 -21.46 -18.31 12.51
CA GLY A 17 -20.17 -17.65 12.29
C GLY A 17 -20.00 -16.76 11.06
N ASN A 18 -21.05 -16.48 10.27
CA ASN A 18 -20.86 -15.74 9.03
C ASN A 18 -20.83 -14.21 9.21
N ASP A 19 -21.38 -13.68 10.30
CA ASP A 19 -21.40 -12.22 10.51
C ASP A 19 -20.03 -11.67 10.90
N THR A 20 -19.30 -12.41 11.73
CA THR A 20 -17.93 -12.04 12.10
C THR A 20 -16.98 -12.18 10.92
N GLU A 21 -17.12 -13.22 10.10
CA GLU A 21 -16.34 -13.37 8.86
C GLU A 21 -16.64 -12.23 7.88
N SER A 22 -17.90 -11.82 7.76
CA SER A 22 -18.32 -10.67 6.96
C SER A 22 -17.75 -9.34 7.46
N ILE A 23 -17.72 -9.12 8.79
CA ILE A 23 -17.14 -7.91 9.38
C ILE A 23 -15.62 -7.86 9.14
N TRP A 24 -14.90 -8.97 9.40
CA TRP A 24 -13.45 -9.03 9.13
C TRP A 24 -13.14 -8.89 7.64
N ALA A 25 -13.96 -9.47 6.76
CA ALA A 25 -13.84 -9.29 5.32
C ALA A 25 -14.08 -7.83 4.90
N SER A 26 -15.07 -7.15 5.50
CA SER A 26 -15.34 -5.73 5.24
C SER A 26 -14.20 -4.83 5.69
N ILE A 27 -13.65 -5.07 6.89
CA ILE A 27 -12.51 -4.30 7.42
C ILE A 27 -11.27 -4.50 6.54
N LEU A 28 -11.01 -5.74 6.11
CA LEU A 28 -9.90 -6.04 5.21
C LEU A 28 -10.07 -5.36 3.85
N CYS A 29 -11.28 -5.38 3.29
CA CYS A 29 -11.58 -4.74 2.00
C CYS A 29 -11.40 -3.21 2.05
N ASP A 30 -11.74 -2.59 3.19
CA ASP A 30 -11.56 -1.16 3.42
C ASP A 30 -10.07 -0.79 3.60
N ALA A 31 -9.33 -1.59 4.37
CA ALA A 31 -7.88 -1.44 4.52
C ALA A 31 -7.14 -1.56 3.16
N GLU A 32 -7.49 -2.56 2.34
CA GLU A 32 -6.95 -2.75 0.99
C GLU A 32 -7.36 -1.65 0.01
N SER A 33 -8.47 -0.96 0.25
CA SER A 33 -8.88 0.18 -0.57
C SER A 33 -8.14 1.46 -0.17
N SER A 34 -7.82 1.61 1.12
CA SER A 34 -7.01 2.72 1.64
C SER A 34 -5.55 2.67 1.17
N THR A 35 -4.98 1.49 0.92
CA THR A 35 -3.61 1.35 0.40
C THR A 35 -3.48 1.72 -1.09
N LYS A 36 -4.58 1.75 -1.85
CA LYS A 36 -4.58 2.10 -3.29
C LYS A 36 -4.42 3.60 -3.55
N THR A 37 -4.69 4.45 -2.55
CA THR A 37 -4.50 5.91 -2.64
C THR A 37 -3.13 6.36 -2.11
N ALA A 38 -2.32 5.44 -1.60
CA ALA A 38 -0.98 5.77 -1.16
C ALA A 38 -0.15 6.21 -2.38
N PRO A 39 0.57 7.34 -2.30
CA PRO A 39 1.42 7.79 -3.38
C PRO A 39 2.45 6.70 -3.70
N THR A 40 2.51 6.31 -4.97
CA THR A 40 3.43 5.27 -5.43
C THR A 40 4.87 5.71 -5.18
N THR A 41 5.57 5.01 -4.28
CA THR A 41 7.00 5.23 -4.07
C THR A 41 7.75 4.68 -5.28
N LYS A 42 8.24 5.57 -6.14
CA LYS A 42 9.07 5.21 -7.30
C LYS A 42 10.54 5.17 -6.88
N SER A 43 11.27 4.15 -7.32
CA SER A 43 12.71 4.04 -7.10
C SER A 43 13.47 4.23 -8.41
N LEU A 44 14.55 5.01 -8.36
CA LEU A 44 15.40 5.32 -9.50
C LEU A 44 16.85 4.95 -9.18
N VAL A 45 17.58 4.45 -10.16
CA VAL A 45 19.01 4.15 -10.06
C VAL A 45 19.77 5.03 -11.04
N VAL A 46 20.70 5.83 -10.54
CA VAL A 46 21.52 6.73 -11.35
C VAL A 46 22.93 6.15 -11.46
N LEU A 47 23.32 5.77 -12.68
CA LEU A 47 24.64 5.21 -12.99
C LEU A 47 25.48 6.22 -13.77
N GLY A 48 26.79 6.14 -13.64
CA GLY A 48 27.75 6.99 -14.33
C GLY A 48 29.16 6.74 -13.83
N ASP A 49 30.14 7.36 -14.46
CA ASP A 49 31.56 7.17 -14.10
C ASP A 49 31.96 8.02 -12.88
N HIS A 50 33.20 7.85 -12.42
CA HIS A 50 33.75 8.67 -11.35
C HIS A 50 33.79 10.15 -11.79
N GLU A 51 33.39 11.06 -10.89
CA GLU A 51 33.38 12.52 -11.13
C GLU A 51 32.51 13.00 -12.31
N SER A 52 31.58 12.18 -12.80
CA SER A 52 30.59 12.57 -13.82
C SER A 52 29.52 13.57 -13.34
N GLY A 53 29.60 14.01 -12.08
CA GLY A 53 28.65 14.96 -11.50
C GLY A 53 27.33 14.36 -10.99
N ARG A 54 27.25 13.03 -10.81
CA ARG A 54 26.06 12.34 -10.27
C ARG A 54 25.54 12.94 -8.97
N THR A 55 26.43 13.13 -7.98
CA THR A 55 26.06 13.74 -6.70
C THR A 55 25.60 15.20 -6.87
N THR A 56 26.23 15.95 -7.77
CA THR A 56 25.81 17.32 -8.10
C THR A 56 24.43 17.36 -8.75
N LEU A 57 24.12 16.41 -9.63
CA LEU A 57 22.80 16.31 -10.27
C LEU A 57 21.71 16.03 -9.22
N VAL A 58 21.94 15.04 -8.35
CA VAL A 58 20.97 14.68 -7.30
C VAL A 58 20.81 15.81 -6.29
N ALA A 59 21.90 16.47 -5.88
CA ALA A 59 21.83 17.64 -4.99
C ALA A 59 21.02 18.78 -5.59
N LYS A 60 21.19 19.07 -6.89
CA LYS A 60 20.38 20.07 -7.60
C LYS A 60 18.91 19.68 -7.66
N LEU A 61 18.61 18.40 -7.89
CA LEU A 61 17.24 17.89 -7.91
C LEU A 61 16.56 18.02 -6.53
N GLN A 62 17.34 17.90 -5.46
CA GLN A 62 16.90 18.14 -4.08
C GLN A 62 16.84 19.62 -3.70
N GLY A 63 17.36 20.54 -4.52
CA GLY A 63 17.47 21.96 -4.18
C GLY A 63 18.57 22.27 -3.15
N ASN A 64 19.59 21.41 -3.03
CA ASN A 64 20.74 21.63 -2.17
C ASN A 64 21.87 22.35 -2.93
N ASP A 65 22.16 23.59 -2.54
CA ASP A 65 23.17 24.45 -3.19
C ASP A 65 24.63 24.09 -2.84
N ASP A 66 24.88 23.28 -1.79
CA ASP A 66 26.23 22.83 -1.41
C ASP A 66 26.37 21.30 -1.54
N PRO A 67 26.62 20.77 -2.76
CA PRO A 67 26.84 19.35 -2.97
C PRO A 67 28.21 18.92 -2.43
N LYS A 68 28.22 18.17 -1.33
CA LYS A 68 29.42 17.47 -0.87
C LYS A 68 29.75 16.32 -1.82
N ARG A 69 31.04 16.05 -1.99
CA ARG A 69 31.51 14.93 -2.81
C ARG A 69 30.91 13.62 -2.30
N GLY A 70 30.22 12.92 -3.20
CA GLY A 70 29.50 11.72 -2.85
C GLY A 70 30.35 10.46 -2.79
N ALA A 71 29.88 9.48 -2.02
CA ALA A 71 30.42 8.12 -2.00
C ALA A 71 29.88 7.30 -3.19
N ASP A 72 30.43 6.12 -3.47
CA ASP A 72 30.05 5.34 -4.66
C ASP A 72 28.56 4.96 -4.71
N LEU A 73 27.99 4.53 -3.57
CA LEU A 73 26.58 4.16 -3.43
C LEU A 73 25.87 5.13 -2.49
N GLU A 74 25.06 6.01 -3.06
CA GLU A 74 24.30 7.01 -2.31
C GLU A 74 22.80 6.75 -2.43
N TYR A 75 22.12 6.81 -1.30
CA TYR A 75 20.67 6.71 -1.24
C TYR A 75 20.09 8.09 -0.96
N HIS A 76 19.22 8.53 -1.86
CA HIS A 76 18.57 9.83 -1.79
C HIS A 76 17.06 9.63 -1.87
N TYR A 77 16.33 10.29 -0.97
CA TYR A 77 14.87 10.35 -1.01
C TYR A 77 14.44 11.75 -1.45
N ILE A 78 13.48 11.82 -2.35
CA ILE A 78 12.91 13.07 -2.83
C ILE A 78 11.40 12.90 -2.74
N ASP A 79 10.78 13.74 -1.91
CA ASP A 79 9.34 13.80 -1.82
C ASP A 79 8.81 14.65 -2.98
N ILE A 80 8.09 14.00 -3.90
CA ILE A 80 7.53 14.66 -5.06
C ILE A 80 6.04 14.79 -4.79
N LYS A 81 5.61 16.02 -4.52
CA LYS A 81 4.18 16.34 -4.44
C LYS A 81 3.60 16.28 -5.85
N ASP A 82 2.66 15.37 -6.06
CA ASP A 82 1.87 15.38 -7.29
C ASP A 82 0.89 16.57 -7.21
N ASP A 83 0.92 17.45 -8.22
CA ASP A 83 0.01 18.59 -8.29
C ASP A 83 -1.30 18.18 -8.99
N ASP A 84 -1.78 16.97 -8.70
CA ASP A 84 -3.08 16.44 -9.13
C ASP A 84 -4.21 17.19 -8.36
N HIS A 85 -4.22 18.52 -8.46
CA HIS A 85 -5.38 19.37 -8.21
C HIS A 85 -6.41 19.13 -9.33
N ARG A 86 -6.92 17.92 -9.44
CA ARG A 86 -8.21 17.69 -10.09
C ARG A 86 -9.28 18.09 -9.09
N GLU A 87 -9.59 19.38 -9.05
CA GLU A 87 -10.93 19.82 -8.63
C GLU A 87 -11.94 19.11 -9.53
N MET A 88 -12.75 18.24 -8.93
CA MET A 88 -13.99 17.70 -9.49
C MET A 88 -15.06 17.75 -8.41
#